data_AF-A0A0V1JEC8-F1
#
_entry.id   AF-A0A0V1JEC8-F1
#
_cell.length_a   1.000
_cell.length_b   1.000
_cell.length_c   1.000
_cell.angle_alpha   90.00
_cell.angle_beta   90.00
_cell.angle_gamma   90.00
#
_symmetry.space_group_name_H-M   'P 1'
#
loop_
_entity.id
_entity.type
_entity.pdbx_description
1 polymer ?
#
loop_
_entity_poly.entity_id
_entity_poly.type
_entity_poly.pdbx_seq_one_letter_code
_entity_poly.pdbx_strand_id
1 'polypeptide(L)'
;MSLRVLVSVKRVIDYAVKIRVKNDKSGVVTEGVKHSINPFDEIALEEAIRMKEQKHAAEVIAVSCGPPSSQDVLRHALALGVDKAIHVEVDAKQYEHVEPLHVAKILQHIVKEEDINLVMLGKQAIDDDCNQTGQMLSALLNWSQAIFASKVEINAPDYVTVTREIDGGLETVRCKLPSVITADLRLNTPRYATLPNIMKAKKKPLVKKSVAELGITIKPHKQIIEVSEPPPRKVGQLVGSVQELPLVMKTFGIAFCFFISFILPVWMEEMKLKEARIVASKQILSSYAVEKKELIIIYHLYNIGGQAALNVELRDENFSPNHFQFLKGSNVIRWSRIPVGVNVTHGLFVVPQDYGRMNFTAAEITYHSGEENTKRRKGYTTIKGEEVIYRLKDYDRRFEQHYGDWILFVLMILPSLLVPAMLWLKSRQKYGTAPAQVYKKRKE
;
A
#
# COMPACT_ATOMS: atom_id res chain seq x y z
N MET A 1 -5.34 -34.73 3.74
CA MET A 1 -4.09 -34.82 2.95
C MET A 1 -3.23 -33.64 3.33
N SER A 2 -1.95 -33.87 3.60
CA SER A 2 -0.98 -32.81 3.91
C SER A 2 -0.49 -32.15 2.62
N LEU A 3 -0.29 -30.84 2.64
CA LEU A 3 0.09 -30.05 1.46
C LEU A 3 1.52 -30.35 1.01
N ARG A 4 1.81 -30.25 -0.29
CA ARG A 4 3.16 -30.25 -0.84
C ARG A 4 3.40 -28.85 -1.39
N VAL A 5 4.32 -28.13 -0.75
CA VAL A 5 4.51 -26.70 -0.96
C VAL A 5 5.77 -26.47 -1.79
N LEU A 6 5.63 -25.78 -2.91
CA LEU A 6 6.76 -25.30 -3.71
C LEU A 6 7.05 -23.84 -3.36
N VAL A 7 8.30 -23.52 -3.04
CA VAL A 7 8.75 -22.14 -2.80
C VAL A 7 9.77 -21.75 -3.86
N SER A 8 9.48 -20.69 -4.61
CA SER A 8 10.45 -20.12 -5.56
C SER A 8 11.35 -19.12 -4.83
N VAL A 9 12.67 -19.27 -4.97
CA VAL A 9 13.67 -18.35 -4.41
C VAL A 9 14.59 -17.82 -5.51
N LYS A 10 14.79 -16.50 -5.56
CA LYS A 10 15.67 -15.84 -6.51
C LYS A 10 16.93 -15.32 -5.80
N ARG A 11 18.07 -15.47 -6.48
CA ARG A 11 19.34 -14.85 -6.10
C ARG A 11 19.42 -13.45 -6.69
N VAL A 12 19.55 -12.45 -5.83
CA VAL A 12 19.59 -11.03 -6.20
C VAL A 12 20.77 -10.33 -5.54
N ILE A 13 21.09 -9.11 -5.99
CA ILE A 13 22.03 -8.24 -5.28
C ILE A 13 21.47 -7.94 -3.88
N ASP A 14 22.34 -7.98 -2.87
CA ASP A 14 21.93 -7.72 -1.49
C ASP A 14 21.33 -6.32 -1.35
N TYR A 15 20.16 -6.22 -0.70
CA TYR A 15 19.40 -4.98 -0.56
C TYR A 15 20.18 -3.86 0.15
N ALA A 16 21.22 -4.18 0.92
CA ALA A 16 22.07 -3.20 1.58
C ALA A 16 23.14 -2.60 0.64
N VAL A 17 23.34 -3.17 -0.55
CA VAL A 17 24.33 -2.69 -1.51
C VAL A 17 23.76 -1.58 -2.37
N LYS A 18 24.47 -0.45 -2.43
CA LYS A 18 24.20 0.58 -3.43
C LYS A 18 24.69 0.12 -4.80
N ILE A 19 23.75 -0.21 -5.68
CA ILE A 19 24.05 -0.59 -7.07
C ILE A 19 24.70 0.56 -7.85
N ARG A 20 25.49 0.18 -8.87
CA ARG A 20 26.08 1.09 -9.85
C ARG A 20 25.72 0.62 -11.24
N VAL A 21 25.41 1.57 -12.12
CA VAL A 21 25.20 1.30 -13.54
C VAL A 21 26.57 1.10 -14.19
N LYS A 22 26.66 0.17 -15.14
CA LYS A 22 27.89 -0.03 -15.91
C LYS A 22 28.15 1.18 -16.82
N ASN A 23 29.42 1.46 -17.11
CA ASN A 23 29.80 2.59 -17.99
C ASN A 23 29.26 2.47 -19.42
N ASP A 24 29.07 1.23 -19.89
CA ASP A 24 28.51 0.91 -21.21
C ASP A 24 26.96 1.00 -21.24
N LYS A 25 26.32 1.30 -20.10
CA LYS A 25 24.87 1.38 -19.93
C LYS A 25 24.10 0.11 -20.30
N SER A 26 24.78 -1.04 -20.39
CA SER A 26 24.16 -2.32 -20.72
C SER A 26 23.38 -2.92 -19.54
N GLY A 27 23.66 -2.48 -18.31
CA GLY A 27 23.04 -2.98 -17.10
C GLY A 27 23.71 -2.48 -15.83
N VAL A 28 23.57 -3.25 -14.75
CA VAL A 28 24.18 -2.97 -13.44
C VAL A 28 25.44 -3.81 -13.22
N VAL A 29 26.37 -3.31 -12.39
CA VAL A 29 27.57 -4.05 -12.00
C VAL A 29 27.19 -5.17 -11.03
N THR A 30 27.39 -6.42 -11.46
CA THR A 30 27.12 -7.63 -10.66
C THR A 30 28.40 -8.30 -10.15
N GLU A 31 29.55 -8.03 -10.77
CA GLU A 31 30.84 -8.63 -10.42
C GLU A 31 31.37 -8.06 -9.10
N GLY A 32 31.86 -8.95 -8.22
CA GLY A 32 32.39 -8.56 -6.90
C GLY A 32 31.34 -8.03 -5.91
N VAL A 33 30.06 -8.03 -6.29
CA VAL A 33 28.96 -7.57 -5.45
C VAL A 33 28.38 -8.73 -4.64
N LYS A 34 28.10 -8.48 -3.36
CA LYS A 34 27.42 -9.45 -2.50
C LYS A 34 26.01 -9.70 -3.01
N HIS A 35 25.66 -10.98 -3.16
CA HIS A 35 24.32 -11.43 -3.47
C HIS A 35 23.72 -12.16 -2.28
N SER A 36 22.39 -12.16 -2.21
CA SER A 36 21.62 -12.86 -1.19
C SER A 36 20.29 -13.34 -1.76
N ILE A 37 19.53 -14.05 -0.92
CA ILE A 37 18.15 -14.40 -1.25
C ILE A 37 17.31 -13.13 -1.31
N ASN A 38 16.39 -13.07 -2.27
CA ASN A 38 15.43 -11.98 -2.35
C ASN A 38 14.61 -11.90 -1.03
N PRO A 39 14.51 -10.73 -0.37
CA PRO A 39 13.86 -10.62 0.93
C PRO A 39 12.41 -11.12 0.96
N PHE A 40 11.64 -10.91 -0.12
CA PHE A 40 10.27 -11.42 -0.21
C PHE A 40 10.21 -12.95 -0.31
N ASP A 41 11.20 -13.58 -0.95
CA ASP A 41 11.27 -15.03 -1.07
C ASP A 41 11.67 -15.68 0.26
N GLU A 42 12.47 -14.98 1.08
CA GLU A 42 12.82 -15.43 2.43
C GLU A 42 11.58 -15.52 3.34
N ILE A 43 10.65 -14.58 3.20
CA ILE A 43 9.37 -14.56 3.91
C ILE A 43 8.44 -15.67 3.42
N ALA A 44 8.37 -15.87 2.10
CA ALA A 44 7.62 -16.97 1.51
C ALA A 44 8.14 -18.34 2.00
N LEU A 45 9.46 -18.45 2.14
CA LEU A 45 10.14 -19.62 2.65
C LEU A 45 9.86 -19.88 4.14
N GLU A 46 9.95 -18.85 4.97
CA GLU A 46 9.62 -18.94 6.40
C GLU A 46 8.17 -19.39 6.59
N GLU A 47 7.23 -18.86 5.80
CA GLU A 47 5.83 -19.26 5.90
C GLU A 47 5.63 -20.74 5.55
N ALA A 48 6.25 -21.21 4.47
CA ALA A 48 6.19 -22.62 4.08
C ALA A 48 6.78 -23.55 5.16
N ILE A 49 7.88 -23.13 5.81
CA ILE A 49 8.48 -23.87 6.93
C ILE A 49 7.53 -23.90 8.13
N ARG A 50 6.89 -22.77 8.48
CA ARG A 50 5.88 -22.70 9.54
C ARG A 50 4.69 -23.62 9.26
N MET A 51 4.20 -23.64 8.02
CA MET A 51 3.13 -24.56 7.60
C MET A 51 3.52 -26.03 7.83
N LYS A 52 4.78 -26.38 7.59
CA LYS A 52 5.29 -27.73 7.85
C LYS A 52 5.40 -28.03 9.35
N GLU A 53 5.90 -27.09 10.16
CA GLU A 53 5.98 -27.23 11.62
C GLU A 53 4.59 -27.41 12.26
N GLN A 54 3.58 -26.73 11.72
CA GLN A 54 2.18 -26.86 12.09
C GLN A 54 1.49 -28.11 11.52
N LYS A 55 2.23 -28.97 10.78
CA LYS A 55 1.74 -30.20 10.14
C LYS A 55 0.66 -29.97 9.07
N HIS A 56 0.56 -28.75 8.53
CA HIS A 56 -0.28 -28.47 7.37
C HIS A 56 0.39 -28.90 6.06
N ALA A 57 1.72 -28.82 5.98
CA ALA A 57 2.52 -29.28 4.85
C ALA A 57 3.29 -30.58 5.18
N ALA A 58 3.28 -31.53 4.25
CA ALA A 58 4.04 -32.77 4.29
C ALA A 58 5.51 -32.54 3.91
N GLU A 59 5.72 -31.73 2.88
CA GLU A 59 7.00 -31.51 2.23
C GLU A 59 7.07 -30.07 1.72
N VAL A 60 8.24 -29.45 1.90
CA VAL A 60 8.56 -28.13 1.36
C VAL A 60 9.72 -28.29 0.39
N ILE A 61 9.51 -27.88 -0.86
CA ILE A 61 10.49 -27.93 -1.95
C ILE A 61 10.87 -26.51 -2.34
N ALA A 62 12.15 -26.17 -2.33
CA ALA A 62 12.64 -24.89 -2.83
C ALA A 62 13.13 -25.01 -4.28
N VAL A 63 12.83 -24.03 -5.11
CA VAL A 63 13.29 -23.98 -6.51
C VAL A 63 13.93 -22.64 -6.82
N SER A 64 15.04 -22.66 -7.57
CA SER A 64 15.68 -21.46 -8.08
C SER A 64 16.09 -21.67 -9.52
N CYS A 65 15.80 -20.68 -10.37
CA CYS A 65 16.16 -20.67 -11.78
C CYS A 65 17.27 -19.65 -12.00
N GLY A 66 18.44 -20.08 -12.47
CA GLY A 66 19.53 -19.16 -12.72
C GLY A 66 20.91 -19.81 -12.87
N PRO A 67 21.98 -18.99 -12.89
CA PRO A 67 23.34 -19.48 -13.06
C PRO A 67 23.77 -20.42 -11.93
N PRO A 68 24.88 -21.17 -12.10
CA PRO A 68 25.40 -22.10 -11.09
C PRO A 68 25.56 -21.50 -9.69
N SER A 69 25.82 -20.18 -9.61
CA SER A 69 25.92 -19.45 -8.35
C SER A 69 24.64 -19.51 -7.52
N SER A 70 23.45 -19.61 -8.13
CA SER A 70 22.12 -19.70 -7.46
C SER A 70 21.96 -20.92 -6.54
N GLN A 71 22.89 -21.87 -6.58
CA GLN A 71 22.93 -22.94 -5.58
C GLN A 71 23.25 -22.41 -4.18
N ASP A 72 23.85 -21.23 -4.03
CA ASP A 72 24.13 -20.60 -2.73
C ASP A 72 22.84 -20.32 -1.94
N VAL A 73 21.86 -19.67 -2.56
CA VAL A 73 20.55 -19.35 -1.97
C VAL A 73 19.72 -20.60 -1.73
N LEU A 74 19.82 -21.61 -2.61
CA LEU A 74 19.15 -22.91 -2.39
C LEU A 74 19.74 -23.66 -1.19
N ARG A 75 21.07 -23.65 -1.01
CA ARG A 75 21.70 -24.23 0.19
C ARG A 75 21.32 -23.47 1.45
N HIS A 76 21.17 -22.16 1.37
CA HIS A 76 20.65 -21.36 2.47
C HIS A 76 19.21 -21.75 2.81
N ALA A 77 18.33 -21.90 1.81
CA ALA A 77 16.96 -22.36 2.01
C ALA A 77 16.89 -23.77 2.65
N LEU A 78 17.74 -24.70 2.20
CA LEU A 78 17.90 -26.02 2.82
C LEU A 78 18.35 -25.95 4.29
N ALA A 79 19.17 -24.96 4.65
CA ALA A 79 19.61 -24.72 6.02
C ALA A 79 18.49 -24.14 6.92
N LEU A 80 17.53 -23.42 6.34
CA LEU A 80 16.40 -22.86 7.08
C LEU A 80 15.36 -23.91 7.47
N GLY A 81 15.15 -24.94 6.64
CA GLY A 81 14.19 -26.01 6.99
C GLY A 81 13.59 -26.79 5.83
N VAL A 82 13.87 -26.39 4.59
CA VAL A 82 13.37 -27.03 3.37
C VAL A 82 13.85 -28.49 3.26
N ASP A 83 13.02 -29.37 2.71
CA ASP A 83 13.32 -30.80 2.54
C ASP A 83 14.21 -31.06 1.33
N LYS A 84 13.81 -30.50 0.18
CA LYS A 84 14.42 -30.73 -1.14
C LYS A 84 14.61 -29.42 -1.87
N ALA A 85 15.72 -29.29 -2.59
CA ALA A 85 15.98 -28.15 -3.47
C ALA A 85 16.08 -28.59 -4.93
N ILE A 86 15.56 -27.76 -5.84
CA ILE A 86 15.66 -27.94 -7.30
C ILE A 86 16.36 -26.71 -7.88
N HIS A 87 17.53 -26.90 -8.47
CA HIS A 87 18.23 -25.88 -9.24
C HIS A 87 17.93 -26.08 -10.72
N VAL A 88 17.24 -25.12 -11.33
CA VAL A 88 17.09 -25.05 -12.78
C VAL A 88 18.24 -24.21 -13.32
N GLU A 89 19.20 -24.88 -13.92
CA GLU A 89 20.43 -24.29 -14.42
C GLU A 89 20.18 -23.55 -15.73
N VAL A 90 20.51 -22.25 -15.72
CA VAL A 90 20.48 -21.37 -16.89
C VAL A 90 21.88 -20.80 -17.08
N ASP A 91 22.42 -20.90 -18.29
CA ASP A 91 23.70 -20.29 -18.63
C ASP A 91 23.72 -18.79 -18.32
N ALA A 92 24.85 -18.27 -17.82
CA ALA A 92 24.96 -16.88 -17.40
C ALA A 92 24.58 -15.87 -18.50
N LYS A 93 24.92 -16.17 -19.77
CA LYS A 93 24.55 -15.34 -20.92
C LYS A 93 23.06 -15.37 -21.22
N GLN A 94 22.42 -16.54 -21.06
CA GLN A 94 20.97 -16.67 -21.28
C GLN A 94 20.18 -16.10 -20.11
N TYR A 95 20.75 -16.12 -18.91
CA TYR A 95 20.13 -15.62 -17.69
C TYR A 95 19.77 -14.13 -17.78
N GLU A 96 20.58 -13.32 -18.47
CA GLU A 96 20.29 -11.90 -18.72
C GLU A 96 19.00 -11.67 -19.52
N HIS A 97 18.51 -12.71 -20.22
CA HIS A 97 17.29 -12.69 -21.01
C HIS A 97 16.13 -13.47 -20.37
N VAL A 98 16.30 -13.95 -19.14
CA VAL A 98 15.23 -14.62 -18.40
C VAL A 98 14.19 -13.58 -17.99
N GLU A 99 12.94 -13.87 -18.28
CA GLU A 99 11.80 -12.99 -18.00
C GLU A 99 10.86 -13.71 -17.03
N PRO A 100 10.00 -13.00 -16.29
CA PRO A 100 8.98 -13.61 -15.44
C PRO A 100 8.16 -14.72 -16.13
N LEU A 101 7.88 -14.57 -17.43
CA LEU A 101 7.17 -15.58 -18.23
C LEU A 101 7.95 -16.90 -18.36
N HIS A 102 9.28 -16.82 -18.57
CA HIS A 102 10.15 -17.98 -18.65
C HIS A 102 10.16 -18.72 -17.31
N VAL A 103 10.33 -17.99 -16.21
CA VAL A 103 10.30 -18.55 -14.86
C VAL A 103 8.94 -19.19 -14.56
N ALA A 104 7.83 -18.53 -14.89
CA ALA A 104 6.49 -19.07 -14.69
C ALA A 104 6.25 -20.39 -15.46
N LYS A 105 6.76 -20.52 -16.70
CA LYS A 105 6.69 -21.78 -17.45
C LYS A 105 7.53 -22.90 -16.82
N ILE A 106 8.74 -22.56 -16.33
CA ILE A 106 9.61 -23.51 -15.63
C ILE A 106 8.92 -24.02 -14.35
N LEU A 107 8.39 -23.10 -13.55
CA LEU A 107 7.65 -23.44 -12.34
C LEU A 107 6.41 -24.28 -12.65
N GLN A 108 5.67 -23.99 -13.73
CA GLN A 108 4.53 -24.79 -14.16
C GLN A 108 4.90 -26.26 -14.41
N HIS A 109 6.04 -26.51 -15.05
CA HIS A 109 6.52 -27.88 -15.31
C HIS A 109 6.85 -28.60 -14.00
N ILE A 110 7.58 -27.93 -13.10
CA ILE A 110 7.98 -28.48 -11.80
C ILE A 110 6.78 -28.77 -10.91
N VAL A 111 5.79 -27.87 -10.91
CA VAL A 111 4.53 -28.05 -10.18
C VAL A 111 3.82 -29.34 -10.59
N LYS A 112 3.79 -29.65 -11.89
CA LYS A 112 3.15 -30.86 -12.42
C LYS A 112 3.96 -32.11 -12.13
N GLU A 113 5.28 -32.04 -12.30
CA GLU A 113 6.18 -33.18 -12.11
C GLU A 113 6.26 -33.61 -10.63
N GLU A 114 6.32 -32.64 -9.73
CA GLU A 114 6.44 -32.89 -8.29
C GLU A 114 5.09 -32.93 -7.58
N ASP A 115 3.95 -32.99 -8.30
CA ASP A 115 2.58 -33.06 -7.72
C ASP A 115 2.34 -32.06 -6.57
N ILE A 116 2.61 -30.79 -6.86
CA ILE A 116 2.50 -29.68 -5.91
C ILE A 116 1.03 -29.23 -5.81
N ASN A 117 0.61 -28.80 -4.61
CA ASN A 117 -0.75 -28.28 -4.38
C ASN A 117 -0.79 -26.85 -3.82
N LEU A 118 0.35 -26.29 -3.43
CA LEU A 118 0.48 -24.90 -3.03
C LEU A 118 1.82 -24.34 -3.52
N VAL A 119 1.80 -23.19 -4.20
CA VAL A 119 3.02 -22.48 -4.56
C VAL A 119 3.11 -21.17 -3.78
N MET A 120 4.25 -20.95 -3.12
CA MET A 120 4.59 -19.71 -2.43
C MET A 120 5.71 -19.00 -3.20
N LEU A 121 5.52 -17.71 -3.50
CA LEU A 121 6.56 -16.85 -4.09
C LEU A 121 6.68 -15.56 -3.29
N GLY A 122 7.80 -14.85 -3.40
CA GLY A 122 7.83 -13.45 -3.01
C GLY A 122 6.91 -12.59 -3.90
N LYS A 123 6.43 -11.47 -3.36
CA LYS A 123 5.68 -10.46 -4.10
C LYS A 123 6.42 -9.97 -5.35
N GLN A 124 7.67 -9.55 -5.17
CA GLN A 124 8.51 -9.06 -6.26
C GLN A 124 9.97 -9.42 -5.99
N ALA A 125 10.79 -9.39 -7.03
CA ALA A 125 12.23 -9.46 -6.90
C ALA A 125 12.80 -8.04 -6.94
N ILE A 126 13.68 -7.70 -6.01
CA ILE A 126 14.22 -6.34 -5.84
C ILE A 126 15.18 -5.88 -6.97
N ASP A 127 15.49 -6.76 -7.92
CA ASP A 127 16.35 -6.45 -9.06
C ASP A 127 15.55 -6.00 -10.29
N ASP A 128 14.50 -6.76 -10.66
CA ASP A 128 13.63 -6.46 -11.79
C ASP A 128 12.33 -5.71 -11.42
N ASP A 129 11.99 -5.70 -10.13
CA ASP A 129 10.78 -5.11 -9.53
C ASP A 129 9.48 -5.37 -10.32
N CYS A 130 9.39 -6.52 -10.98
CA CYS A 130 8.33 -6.77 -11.96
C CYS A 130 6.98 -7.13 -11.34
N ASN A 131 6.97 -7.79 -10.17
CA ASN A 131 5.75 -8.26 -9.49
C ASN A 131 4.79 -9.02 -10.44
N GLN A 132 5.31 -9.98 -11.21
CA GLN A 132 4.60 -10.66 -12.31
C GLN A 132 4.59 -12.19 -12.21
N THR A 133 5.69 -12.81 -11.77
CA THR A 133 5.91 -14.25 -11.87
C THR A 133 4.81 -15.09 -11.21
N GLY A 134 4.34 -14.70 -10.01
CA GLY A 134 3.29 -15.43 -9.30
C GLY A 134 1.95 -15.40 -10.02
N GLN A 135 1.55 -14.23 -10.52
CA GLN A 135 0.30 -14.04 -11.26
C GLN A 135 0.33 -14.77 -12.61
N MET A 136 1.47 -14.71 -13.31
CA MET A 136 1.67 -15.47 -14.56
C MET A 136 1.59 -16.97 -14.33
N LEU A 137 2.19 -17.48 -13.25
CA LEU A 137 2.13 -18.90 -12.90
C LEU A 137 0.69 -19.35 -12.60
N SER A 138 -0.07 -18.57 -11.81
CA SER A 138 -1.49 -18.83 -11.56
C SER A 138 -2.30 -18.90 -12.85
N ALA A 139 -2.08 -17.96 -13.77
CA ALA A 139 -2.75 -17.96 -15.07
C ALA A 139 -2.39 -19.20 -15.92
N LEU A 140 -1.11 -19.59 -15.95
CA LEU A 140 -0.64 -20.77 -16.69
C LEU A 140 -1.17 -22.09 -16.11
N LEU A 141 -1.33 -22.18 -14.79
CA LEU A 141 -1.88 -23.36 -14.11
C LEU A 141 -3.41 -23.36 -14.06
N ASN A 142 -4.05 -22.22 -14.36
CA ASN A 142 -5.47 -21.97 -14.11
C ASN A 142 -5.84 -22.21 -12.62
N TRP A 143 -4.99 -21.73 -11.72
CA TRP A 143 -5.16 -21.86 -10.26
C TRP A 143 -5.62 -20.56 -9.63
N SER A 144 -6.27 -20.66 -8.47
CA SER A 144 -6.59 -19.48 -7.68
C SER A 144 -5.31 -18.79 -7.21
N GLN A 145 -5.35 -17.46 -7.08
CA GLN A 145 -4.23 -16.67 -6.59
C GLN A 145 -4.62 -15.78 -5.41
N ALA A 146 -3.69 -15.64 -4.47
CA ALA A 146 -3.74 -14.63 -3.41
C ALA A 146 -2.42 -13.86 -3.40
N ILE A 147 -2.44 -12.63 -3.92
CA ILE A 147 -1.25 -11.78 -3.99
C ILE A 147 -1.15 -10.84 -2.79
N PHE A 148 0.07 -10.49 -2.39
CA PHE A 148 0.37 -9.56 -1.31
C PHE A 148 -0.13 -10.05 0.06
N ALA A 149 0.05 -11.33 0.33
CA ALA A 149 -0.40 -11.96 1.56
C ALA A 149 0.35 -11.38 2.78
N SER A 150 -0.41 -10.88 3.76
CA SER A 150 0.05 -10.49 5.09
C SER A 150 -0.38 -11.47 6.19
N LYS A 151 -1.33 -12.36 5.91
CA LYS A 151 -1.70 -13.47 6.78
C LYS A 151 -2.24 -14.64 5.95
N VAL A 152 -1.81 -15.86 6.27
CA VAL A 152 -2.27 -17.08 5.60
C VAL A 152 -2.84 -18.05 6.64
N GLU A 153 -4.05 -18.55 6.40
CA GLU A 153 -4.72 -19.54 7.23
C GLU A 153 -5.09 -20.74 6.37
N ILE A 154 -4.52 -21.91 6.69
CA ILE A 154 -4.72 -23.13 5.91
C ILE A 154 -6.00 -23.84 6.38
N ASN A 155 -7.01 -23.88 5.52
CA ASN A 155 -8.24 -24.66 5.72
C ASN A 155 -8.28 -25.84 4.74
N ALA A 156 -7.16 -26.57 4.66
CA ALA A 156 -7.02 -27.75 3.81
C ALA A 156 -8.03 -28.84 4.22
N PRO A 157 -8.52 -29.66 3.26
CA PRO A 157 -8.08 -29.76 1.86
C PRO A 157 -8.75 -28.78 0.88
N ASP A 158 -9.75 -28.02 1.32
CA ASP A 158 -10.66 -27.35 0.38
C ASP A 158 -10.15 -25.98 -0.09
N TYR A 159 -9.69 -25.16 0.86
CA TYR A 159 -9.30 -23.78 0.56
C TYR A 159 -8.24 -23.24 1.52
N VAL A 160 -7.67 -22.09 1.15
CA VAL A 160 -6.82 -21.26 1.98
C VAL A 160 -7.46 -19.89 2.13
N THR A 161 -7.45 -19.35 3.35
CA THR A 161 -7.91 -17.99 3.64
C THR A 161 -6.70 -17.09 3.73
N VAL A 162 -6.65 -16.05 2.90
CA VAL A 162 -5.49 -15.16 2.82
C VAL A 162 -5.96 -13.73 3.03
N THR A 163 -5.32 -13.03 3.97
CA THR A 163 -5.47 -11.58 4.11
C THR A 163 -4.39 -10.90 3.29
N ARG A 164 -4.80 -10.02 2.40
CA ARG A 164 -3.97 -9.33 1.41
C ARG A 164 -3.90 -7.86 1.75
N GLU A 165 -2.72 -7.27 1.53
CA GLU A 165 -2.52 -5.82 1.58
C GLU A 165 -2.95 -5.20 0.26
N ILE A 166 -3.86 -4.24 0.31
CA ILE A 166 -4.33 -3.44 -0.81
C ILE A 166 -4.14 -1.95 -0.48
N ASP A 167 -4.22 -1.07 -1.48
CA ASP A 167 -3.96 0.36 -1.29
C ASP A 167 -4.87 1.01 -0.21
N GLY A 168 -6.11 0.52 -0.08
CA GLY A 168 -7.09 1.01 0.89
C GLY A 168 -7.07 0.31 2.26
N GLY A 169 -6.17 -0.65 2.50
CA GLY A 169 -6.10 -1.43 3.74
C GLY A 169 -5.94 -2.93 3.50
N LEU A 170 -6.80 -3.73 4.13
CA LEU A 170 -6.73 -5.19 4.09
C LEU A 170 -7.95 -5.79 3.41
N GLU A 171 -7.73 -6.81 2.59
CA GLU A 171 -8.77 -7.61 1.96
C GLU A 171 -8.56 -9.09 2.29
N THR A 172 -9.58 -9.77 2.84
CA THR A 172 -9.52 -11.21 3.08
C THR A 172 -10.22 -11.96 1.96
N VAL A 173 -9.49 -12.85 1.29
CA VAL A 173 -9.99 -13.68 0.20
C VAL A 173 -9.90 -15.16 0.54
N ARG A 174 -10.84 -15.93 0.00
CA ARG A 174 -10.82 -17.40 0.08
C ARG A 174 -10.39 -17.97 -1.27
N CYS A 175 -9.30 -18.71 -1.29
CA CYS A 175 -8.73 -19.30 -2.50
C CYS A 175 -8.86 -20.81 -2.45
N LYS A 176 -9.48 -21.42 -3.47
CA LYS A 176 -9.61 -22.87 -3.57
C LYS A 176 -8.24 -23.51 -3.81
N LEU A 177 -7.92 -24.59 -3.10
CA LEU A 177 -6.71 -25.37 -3.36
C LEU A 177 -6.90 -26.25 -4.62
N PRO A 178 -5.88 -26.40 -5.49
CA PRO A 178 -4.54 -25.83 -5.39
C PRO A 178 -4.47 -24.33 -5.72
N SER A 179 -3.52 -23.61 -5.12
CA SER A 179 -3.41 -22.15 -5.23
C SER A 179 -1.97 -21.63 -5.33
N VAL A 180 -1.82 -20.41 -5.82
CA VAL A 180 -0.56 -19.64 -5.83
C VAL A 180 -0.68 -18.45 -4.88
N ILE A 181 0.27 -18.30 -3.95
CA ILE A 181 0.27 -17.21 -2.97
C ILE A 181 1.58 -16.41 -3.12
N THR A 182 1.50 -15.08 -3.10
CA THR A 182 2.69 -14.22 -3.04
C THR A 182 2.79 -13.52 -1.68
N ALA A 183 3.96 -13.61 -1.05
CA ALA A 183 4.21 -13.08 0.28
C ALA A 183 4.58 -11.58 0.25
N ASP A 184 3.90 -10.79 1.08
CA ASP A 184 4.30 -9.41 1.39
C ASP A 184 5.24 -9.36 2.60
N LEU A 185 5.93 -8.23 2.81
CA LEU A 185 6.88 -8.04 3.91
C LEU A 185 6.27 -8.25 5.31
N ARG A 186 4.95 -8.05 5.43
CA ARG A 186 4.24 -8.13 6.72
C ARG A 186 3.82 -9.54 7.13
N LEU A 187 3.99 -10.53 6.25
CA LEU A 187 3.50 -11.89 6.52
C LEU A 187 4.15 -12.53 7.74
N ASN A 188 5.47 -12.42 7.85
CA ASN A 188 6.24 -12.98 8.96
C ASN A 188 7.62 -12.32 9.08
N THR A 189 8.43 -12.83 10.00
CA THR A 189 9.84 -12.47 10.16
C THR A 189 10.67 -13.73 9.95
N PRO A 190 11.53 -13.79 8.91
CA PRO A 190 12.36 -14.96 8.65
C PRO A 190 13.31 -15.27 9.81
N ARG A 191 13.50 -16.57 10.07
CA ARG A 191 14.46 -17.04 11.08
C ARG A 191 15.87 -17.10 10.52
N TYR A 192 16.87 -17.08 11.39
CA TYR A 192 18.25 -17.34 11.00
C TYR A 192 18.58 -18.83 10.98
N ALA A 193 19.35 -19.27 9.99
CA ALA A 193 19.88 -20.63 9.94
C ALA A 193 20.95 -20.83 11.02
N THR A 194 20.80 -21.86 11.85
CA THR A 194 21.81 -22.22 12.85
C THR A 194 22.97 -22.97 12.20
N LEU A 195 24.18 -22.85 12.77
CA LEU A 195 25.39 -23.52 12.25
C LEU A 195 25.21 -25.05 12.05
N PRO A 196 24.56 -25.80 12.97
CA PRO A 196 24.29 -27.23 12.75
C PRO A 196 23.41 -27.49 11.53
N ASN A 197 22.42 -26.65 11.26
CA ASN A 197 21.53 -26.81 10.12
C ASN A 197 22.23 -26.48 8.80
N ILE A 198 23.14 -25.50 8.79
CA ILE A 198 23.99 -25.20 7.62
C ILE A 198 24.85 -26.42 7.25
N MET A 199 25.38 -27.14 8.25
CA MET A 199 26.14 -28.37 8.01
C MET A 199 25.28 -29.52 7.50
N LYS A 200 24.05 -29.68 8.03
CA LYS A 200 23.08 -30.67 7.55
C LYS A 200 22.59 -30.36 6.14
N ALA A 201 22.44 -29.09 5.78
CA ALA A 201 21.98 -28.65 4.45
C ALA A 201 22.87 -29.15 3.32
N LYS A 202 24.18 -29.27 3.55
CA LYS A 202 25.13 -29.82 2.56
C LYS A 202 24.83 -31.28 2.18
N LYS A 203 24.14 -32.03 3.03
CA LYS A 203 23.75 -33.44 2.80
C LYS A 203 22.34 -33.60 2.23
N LYS A 204 21.52 -32.54 2.26
CA LYS A 204 20.15 -32.59 1.75
C LYS A 204 20.13 -32.66 0.21
N PRO A 205 19.09 -33.25 -0.39
CA PRO A 205 19.02 -33.40 -1.85
C PRO A 205 18.88 -32.04 -2.54
N LEU A 206 19.83 -31.77 -3.45
CA LEU A 206 19.77 -30.66 -4.41
C LEU A 206 19.77 -31.28 -5.81
N VAL A 207 18.60 -31.33 -6.43
CA VAL A 207 18.41 -31.84 -7.78
C VAL A 207 18.75 -30.73 -8.76
N LYS A 208 19.60 -31.03 -9.75
CA LYS A 208 19.89 -30.11 -10.85
C LYS A 208 19.07 -30.53 -12.06
N LYS A 209 18.51 -29.56 -12.77
CA LYS A 209 17.79 -29.72 -14.03
C LYS A 209 18.25 -28.67 -15.01
N SER A 210 18.35 -29.02 -16.28
CA SER A 210 18.58 -28.03 -17.33
C SER A 210 17.26 -27.50 -17.89
N VAL A 211 17.26 -26.28 -18.43
CA VAL A 211 16.08 -25.73 -19.12
C VAL A 211 15.68 -26.58 -20.34
N ALA A 212 16.67 -27.20 -21.00
CA ALA A 212 16.46 -28.07 -22.15
C ALA A 212 15.68 -29.34 -21.78
N GLU A 213 15.95 -29.94 -20.62
CA GLU A 213 15.21 -31.11 -20.11
C GLU A 213 13.72 -30.81 -19.88
N LEU A 214 13.39 -29.56 -19.54
CA LEU A 214 12.01 -29.13 -19.30
C LEU A 214 11.24 -28.83 -20.61
N GLY A 215 11.92 -28.87 -21.77
CA GLY A 215 11.33 -28.56 -23.08
C GLY A 215 10.95 -27.08 -23.23
N ILE A 216 11.60 -26.17 -22.48
CA ILE A 216 11.27 -24.74 -22.47
C ILE A 216 12.32 -23.98 -23.28
N THR A 217 11.87 -23.09 -24.16
CA THR A 217 12.75 -22.18 -24.89
C THR A 217 12.73 -20.80 -24.23
N ILE A 218 13.91 -20.28 -23.89
CA ILE A 218 14.07 -18.90 -23.43
C ILE A 218 14.17 -18.01 -24.67
N LYS A 219 13.06 -17.36 -25.02
CA LYS A 219 13.00 -16.40 -26.12
C LYS A 219 12.69 -15.03 -25.52
N PRO A 220 13.64 -14.08 -25.50
CA PRO A 220 13.37 -12.73 -24.99
C PRO A 220 12.22 -12.08 -25.78
N HIS A 221 11.22 -11.56 -25.07
CA HIS A 221 10.12 -10.78 -25.64
C HIS A 221 10.36 -9.28 -25.49
N LYS A 222 11.28 -8.89 -24.60
CA LYS A 222 11.70 -7.52 -24.36
C LYS A 222 13.20 -7.38 -24.67
N GLN A 223 13.57 -6.21 -25.15
CA GLN A 223 14.95 -5.82 -25.36
C GLN A 223 15.27 -4.60 -24.49
N ILE A 224 16.28 -4.71 -23.64
CA ILE A 224 16.80 -3.58 -22.87
C ILE A 224 17.69 -2.76 -23.81
N ILE A 225 17.32 -1.50 -24.03
CA ILE A 225 18.07 -0.59 -24.92
C ILE A 225 19.19 0.09 -24.14
N GLU A 226 18.87 0.64 -22.97
CA GLU A 226 19.79 1.41 -22.13
C GLU A 226 19.36 1.31 -20.66
N VAL A 227 20.33 1.24 -19.76
CA VAL A 227 20.15 1.41 -18.31
C VAL A 227 20.92 2.65 -17.87
N SER A 228 20.24 3.58 -17.20
CA SER A 228 20.83 4.85 -16.74
C SER A 228 20.51 5.11 -15.27
N GLU A 229 21.36 5.92 -14.62
CA GLU A 229 21.11 6.35 -13.24
C GLU A 229 19.94 7.34 -13.21
N PRO A 230 19.10 7.29 -12.16
CA PRO A 230 18.05 8.29 -11.98
C PRO A 230 18.69 9.68 -11.83
N PRO A 231 17.98 10.75 -12.25
CA PRO A 231 18.52 12.10 -12.16
C PRO A 231 18.85 12.45 -10.70
N PRO A 232 20.03 13.05 -10.42
CA PRO A 232 20.40 13.39 -9.06
C PRO A 232 19.41 14.39 -8.48
N ARG A 233 18.98 14.14 -7.24
CA ARG A 233 18.06 15.05 -6.53
C ARG A 233 18.73 16.42 -6.40
N LYS A 234 17.99 17.49 -6.73
CA LYS A 234 18.45 18.87 -6.50
C LYS A 234 18.72 19.09 -5.01
N VAL A 235 19.77 19.84 -4.70
CA VAL A 235 20.14 20.17 -3.32
C VAL A 235 18.97 20.89 -2.64
N GLY A 236 18.64 20.46 -1.43
CA GLY A 236 17.57 21.07 -0.63
C GLY A 236 17.97 22.43 -0.07
N GLN A 237 16.99 23.19 0.40
CA GLN A 237 17.20 24.46 1.08
C GLN A 237 16.86 24.32 2.57
N LEU A 238 17.71 24.87 3.45
CA LEU A 238 17.39 25.03 4.87
C LEU A 238 16.51 26.27 5.05
N VAL A 239 15.41 26.13 5.79
CA VAL A 239 14.51 27.24 6.15
C VAL A 239 14.83 27.74 7.55
N GLY A 240 14.79 29.05 7.76
CA GLY A 240 15.16 29.69 9.01
C GLY A 240 14.05 29.69 10.07
N SER A 241 12.79 29.46 9.67
CA SER A 241 11.64 29.48 10.58
C SER A 241 10.51 28.57 10.10
N VAL A 242 9.61 28.21 11.03
CA VAL A 242 8.39 27.42 10.71
C VAL A 242 7.47 28.19 9.76
N GLN A 243 7.48 29.53 9.83
CA GLN A 243 6.68 30.43 8.99
C GLN A 243 7.20 30.50 7.55
N GLU A 244 8.49 30.29 7.33
CA GLU A 244 9.09 30.25 5.99
C GLU A 244 8.76 28.96 5.23
N LEU A 245 8.51 27.86 5.93
CA LEU A 245 8.26 26.56 5.31
C LEU A 245 7.02 26.58 4.38
N PRO A 246 5.84 27.09 4.78
CA PRO A 246 4.68 27.24 3.89
C PRO A 246 4.94 28.15 2.69
N LEU A 247 5.78 29.19 2.85
CA LEU A 247 6.12 30.12 1.78
C LEU A 247 6.95 29.41 0.69
N VAL A 248 7.98 28.69 1.12
CA VAL A 248 8.82 27.86 0.23
C VAL A 248 7.98 26.77 -0.44
N MET A 249 7.12 26.09 0.31
CA MET A 249 6.20 25.07 -0.23
C MET A 249 5.23 25.64 -1.26
N LYS A 250 4.68 26.85 -1.05
CA LYS A 250 3.82 27.51 -2.04
C LYS A 250 4.59 27.86 -3.30
N THR A 251 5.82 28.35 -3.20
CA THR A 251 6.68 28.62 -4.35
C THR A 251 6.95 27.35 -5.16
N PHE A 252 7.23 26.23 -4.49
CA PHE A 252 7.40 24.93 -5.16
C PHE A 252 6.09 24.34 -5.70
N GLY A 253 4.96 24.51 -5.00
CA GLY A 253 3.64 24.08 -5.47
C GLY A 253 3.17 24.86 -6.69
N ILE A 254 3.40 26.17 -6.72
CA ILE A 254 3.15 27.03 -7.88
C ILE A 254 4.09 26.65 -9.03
N ALA A 255 5.37 26.41 -8.76
CA ALA A 255 6.32 25.94 -9.78
C ALA A 255 5.95 24.54 -10.34
N PHE A 256 5.39 23.65 -9.51
CA PHE A 256 4.89 22.34 -9.93
C PHE A 256 3.63 22.48 -10.81
N CYS A 257 2.71 23.39 -10.46
CA CYS A 257 1.57 23.74 -11.32
C CYS A 257 2.02 24.39 -12.64
N PHE A 258 3.06 25.23 -12.65
CA PHE A 258 3.62 25.81 -13.87
C PHE A 258 4.34 24.78 -14.75
N PHE A 259 5.05 23.81 -14.15
CA PHE A 259 5.73 22.74 -14.89
C PHE A 259 4.74 21.77 -15.54
N ILE A 260 3.65 21.47 -14.82
CA ILE A 260 2.48 20.75 -15.35
C ILE A 260 1.85 21.56 -16.50
N SER A 261 1.64 22.87 -16.34
CA SER A 261 1.10 23.76 -17.39
C SER A 261 2.02 23.96 -18.60
N PHE A 262 3.31 23.59 -18.56
CA PHE A 262 4.23 23.73 -19.70
C PHE A 262 4.43 22.42 -20.48
N ILE A 263 4.26 21.25 -19.83
CA ILE A 263 4.39 19.94 -20.48
C ILE A 263 3.02 19.43 -20.98
N LEU A 264 1.93 19.75 -20.30
CA LEU A 264 0.59 19.34 -20.74
C LEU A 264 0.13 19.97 -22.07
N PRO A 265 0.42 21.23 -22.45
CA PRO A 265 -0.12 21.79 -23.70
C PRO A 265 0.31 21.01 -24.94
N VAL A 266 1.50 20.40 -24.92
CA VAL A 266 2.05 19.63 -26.06
C VAL A 266 1.39 18.25 -26.20
N TRP A 267 0.78 17.72 -25.14
CA TRP A 267 0.04 16.44 -25.17
C TRP A 267 -1.49 16.62 -25.12
N MET A 268 -1.99 17.80 -24.76
CA MET A 268 -3.43 18.03 -24.56
C MET A 268 -4.19 18.38 -25.84
N GLU A 269 -3.50 18.61 -26.96
CA GLU A 269 -4.17 18.91 -28.23
C GLU A 269 -4.88 17.67 -28.81
N GLU A 270 -4.47 16.45 -28.42
CA GLU A 270 -5.08 15.19 -28.87
C GLU A 270 -6.24 14.66 -27.98
N MET A 271 -6.51 15.25 -26.82
CA MET A 271 -7.54 14.76 -25.87
C MET A 271 -8.68 15.75 -25.56
N LYS A 272 -9.06 16.63 -26.50
CA LYS A 272 -10.31 17.39 -26.35
C LYS A 272 -11.50 16.44 -26.45
N LEU A 273 -12.06 16.06 -25.29
CA LEU A 273 -13.32 15.33 -25.18
C LEU A 273 -14.41 16.10 -25.93
N LYS A 274 -14.91 15.60 -27.06
CA LYS A 274 -15.91 16.30 -27.89
C LYS A 274 -17.29 16.44 -27.22
N GLU A 275 -17.58 15.59 -26.23
CA GLU A 275 -18.89 15.52 -25.55
C GLU A 275 -18.84 16.13 -24.14
N ALA A 276 -19.99 16.50 -23.59
CA ALA A 276 -20.12 17.01 -22.22
C ALA A 276 -19.81 15.89 -21.20
N ARG A 277 -19.02 16.21 -20.19
CA ARG A 277 -18.65 15.26 -19.13
C ARG A 277 -18.61 15.94 -17.78
N ILE A 278 -19.53 15.55 -16.90
CA ILE A 278 -19.59 16.07 -15.54
C ILE A 278 -18.80 15.15 -14.63
N VAL A 279 -17.86 15.73 -13.89
CA VAL A 279 -17.24 15.13 -12.71
C VAL A 279 -17.91 15.73 -11.49
N ALA A 280 -18.25 14.89 -10.51
CA ALA A 280 -18.88 15.38 -9.30
C ALA A 280 -18.27 14.79 -8.04
N SER A 281 -18.18 15.60 -7.01
CA SER A 281 -17.75 15.19 -5.67
C SER A 281 -18.83 15.48 -4.65
N LYS A 282 -18.93 14.58 -3.66
CA LYS A 282 -19.79 14.69 -2.48
C LYS A 282 -18.89 14.81 -1.26
N GLN A 283 -18.99 15.92 -0.54
CA GLN A 283 -18.20 16.19 0.65
C GLN A 283 -19.14 16.43 1.84
N ILE A 284 -18.90 15.71 2.93
CA ILE A 284 -19.57 15.96 4.21
C ILE A 284 -18.65 16.89 5.00
N LEU A 285 -19.13 18.09 5.35
CA LEU A 285 -18.32 19.07 6.08
C LEU A 285 -18.30 18.81 7.59
N SER A 286 -19.38 18.25 8.14
CA SER A 286 -19.42 17.90 9.55
C SER A 286 -18.42 16.78 9.83
N SER A 287 -17.52 16.97 10.79
CA SER A 287 -16.51 15.96 11.16
C SER A 287 -17.14 14.67 11.69
N TYR A 288 -18.34 14.76 12.27
CA TYR A 288 -19.12 13.64 12.79
C TYR A 288 -20.60 13.85 12.46
N ALA A 289 -21.28 12.80 12.02
CA ALA A 289 -22.74 12.80 11.94
C ALA A 289 -23.31 12.42 13.32
N VAL A 290 -24.17 13.26 13.88
CA VAL A 290 -24.71 13.07 15.23
C VAL A 290 -26.21 13.30 15.20
N GLU A 291 -26.95 12.43 15.86
CA GLU A 291 -28.39 12.54 16.10
C GLU A 291 -28.74 13.96 16.58
N LYS A 292 -29.74 14.60 15.97
CA LYS A 292 -30.24 15.95 16.28
C LYS A 292 -29.26 17.11 16.07
N LYS A 293 -28.06 16.87 15.51
CA LYS A 293 -27.13 17.93 15.09
C LYS A 293 -27.13 18.08 13.57
N GLU A 294 -26.83 19.27 13.09
CA GLU A 294 -26.82 19.57 11.66
C GLU A 294 -25.70 18.83 10.92
N LEU A 295 -26.09 18.18 9.82
CA LEU A 295 -25.21 17.48 8.89
C LEU A 295 -25.21 18.21 7.56
N ILE A 296 -24.03 18.74 7.21
CA ILE A 296 -23.84 19.56 6.01
C ILE A 296 -23.14 18.75 4.94
N ILE A 297 -23.80 18.61 3.78
CA ILE A 297 -23.27 17.90 2.62
C ILE A 297 -23.20 18.88 1.46
N ILE A 298 -22.03 18.98 0.82
CA ILE A 298 -21.81 19.80 -0.36
C ILE A 298 -21.50 18.91 -1.55
N TYR A 299 -22.25 19.13 -2.62
CA TYR A 299 -22.01 18.55 -3.93
C TYR A 299 -21.32 19.58 -4.81
N HIS A 300 -20.19 19.21 -5.39
CA HIS A 300 -19.52 20.01 -6.42
C HIS A 300 -19.66 19.27 -7.75
N LEU A 301 -20.17 19.93 -8.77
CA LEU A 301 -20.25 19.40 -10.13
C LEU A 301 -19.39 20.29 -11.03
N TYR A 302 -18.56 19.67 -11.86
CA TYR A 302 -17.65 20.36 -12.77
C TYR A 302 -17.73 19.75 -14.17
N ASN A 303 -17.95 20.58 -15.18
CA ASN A 303 -17.99 20.12 -16.57
C ASN A 303 -16.59 20.18 -17.21
N ILE A 304 -15.98 19.01 -17.40
CA ILE A 304 -14.67 18.83 -18.07
C ILE A 304 -14.80 18.51 -19.57
N GLY A 305 -16.02 18.41 -20.10
CA GLY A 305 -16.26 18.07 -21.49
C GLY A 305 -16.07 19.25 -22.44
N GLY A 306 -16.06 18.98 -23.75
CA GLY A 306 -15.95 20.00 -24.80
C GLY A 306 -17.26 20.69 -25.17
N GLN A 307 -18.38 20.29 -24.57
CA GLN A 307 -19.72 20.87 -24.79
C GLN A 307 -20.44 21.13 -23.45
N ALA A 308 -21.44 22.02 -23.49
CA ALA A 308 -22.28 22.29 -22.32
C ALA A 308 -23.14 21.07 -21.97
N ALA A 309 -23.31 20.81 -20.67
CA ALA A 309 -24.25 19.81 -20.17
C ALA A 309 -25.62 20.46 -19.96
N LEU A 310 -26.67 19.86 -20.49
CA LEU A 310 -28.05 20.35 -20.38
C LEU A 310 -28.89 19.44 -19.50
N ASN A 311 -29.91 20.01 -18.86
CA ASN A 311 -30.87 19.31 -18.00
C ASN A 311 -30.17 18.40 -16.97
N VAL A 312 -29.22 18.98 -16.24
CA VAL A 312 -28.45 18.28 -15.22
C VAL A 312 -29.33 18.10 -13.99
N GLU A 313 -29.71 16.87 -13.66
CA GLU A 313 -30.42 16.52 -12.42
C GLU A 313 -29.46 15.75 -11.51
N LEU A 314 -29.26 16.26 -10.30
CA LEU A 314 -28.62 15.52 -9.21
C LEU A 314 -29.71 15.00 -8.27
N ARG A 315 -29.65 13.70 -7.96
CA ARG A 315 -30.57 13.00 -7.07
C ARG A 315 -29.79 12.19 -6.04
N ASP A 316 -30.06 12.42 -4.76
CA ASP A 316 -29.53 11.62 -3.66
C ASP A 316 -30.68 10.98 -2.86
N GLU A 317 -30.86 9.67 -3.02
CA GLU A 317 -31.95 8.92 -2.37
C GLU A 317 -31.61 8.46 -0.95
N ASN A 318 -30.38 8.70 -0.47
CA ASN A 318 -29.95 8.23 0.86
C ASN A 318 -30.61 8.99 2.01
N PHE A 319 -31.05 10.23 1.77
CA PHE A 319 -31.62 11.11 2.79
C PHE A 319 -33.15 11.05 2.75
N SER A 320 -33.73 9.99 3.32
CA SER A 320 -35.19 9.87 3.40
C SER A 320 -35.79 10.78 4.48
N PRO A 321 -36.94 11.44 4.24
CA PRO A 321 -37.64 12.26 5.24
C PRO A 321 -38.00 11.54 6.55
N ASN A 322 -38.05 10.20 6.53
CA ASN A 322 -38.35 9.41 7.73
C ASN A 322 -37.20 9.42 8.74
N HIS A 323 -35.95 9.48 8.26
CA HIS A 323 -34.74 9.41 9.10
C HIS A 323 -34.01 10.76 9.19
N PHE A 324 -34.30 11.67 8.26
CA PHE A 324 -33.66 12.97 8.17
C PHE A 324 -34.68 14.09 8.06
N GLN A 325 -34.53 15.11 8.91
CA GLN A 325 -35.24 16.36 8.77
C GLN A 325 -34.46 17.29 7.84
N PHE A 326 -35.09 17.79 6.78
CA PHE A 326 -34.47 18.73 5.86
C PHE A 326 -34.54 20.15 6.41
N LEU A 327 -33.38 20.81 6.55
CA LEU A 327 -33.30 22.22 6.93
C LEU A 327 -33.22 23.12 5.69
N LYS A 328 -32.32 22.79 4.76
CA LYS A 328 -32.05 23.60 3.58
C LYS A 328 -31.51 22.75 2.44
N GLY A 329 -31.90 23.11 1.21
CA GLY A 329 -31.57 22.34 0.02
C GLY A 329 -32.57 21.20 -0.21
N SER A 330 -32.44 20.56 -1.37
CA SER A 330 -33.28 19.46 -1.80
C SER A 330 -32.40 18.25 -2.13
N ASN A 331 -32.93 17.06 -1.90
CA ASN A 331 -32.31 15.81 -2.33
C ASN A 331 -32.33 15.64 -3.86
N VAL A 332 -33.22 16.37 -4.54
CA VAL A 332 -33.27 16.48 -6.01
C VAL A 332 -33.10 17.94 -6.43
N ILE A 333 -32.10 18.23 -7.25
CA ILE A 333 -31.83 19.56 -7.78
C ILE A 333 -31.57 19.49 -9.29
N ARG A 334 -32.03 20.50 -10.02
CA ARG A 334 -31.91 20.58 -11.48
C ARG A 334 -31.25 21.87 -11.90
N TRP A 335 -30.29 21.76 -12.82
CA TRP A 335 -29.70 22.87 -13.55
C TRP A 335 -30.06 22.74 -15.03
N SER A 336 -30.55 23.84 -15.62
CA SER A 336 -30.88 23.88 -17.04
C SER A 336 -29.63 23.70 -17.92
N ARG A 337 -28.51 24.32 -17.52
CA ARG A 337 -27.26 24.31 -18.28
C ARG A 337 -26.04 24.46 -17.36
N ILE A 338 -25.01 23.65 -17.57
CA ILE A 338 -23.67 23.81 -17.00
C ILE A 338 -22.66 24.00 -18.15
N PRO A 339 -22.12 25.21 -18.36
CA PRO A 339 -21.14 25.47 -19.41
C PRO A 339 -19.83 24.70 -19.22
N VAL A 340 -19.01 24.64 -20.27
CA VAL A 340 -17.68 24.01 -20.24
C VAL A 340 -16.76 24.76 -19.28
N GLY A 341 -16.04 24.04 -18.43
CA GLY A 341 -15.08 24.62 -17.48
C GLY A 341 -15.72 25.37 -16.31
N VAL A 342 -17.04 25.23 -16.11
CA VAL A 342 -17.77 25.86 -15.00
C VAL A 342 -18.05 24.83 -13.90
N ASN A 343 -17.88 25.25 -12.65
CA ASN A 343 -18.30 24.50 -11.47
C ASN A 343 -19.62 25.05 -10.92
N VAL A 344 -20.49 24.15 -10.46
CA VAL A 344 -21.70 24.50 -9.69
C VAL A 344 -21.68 23.73 -8.37
N THR A 345 -22.24 24.33 -7.33
CA THR A 345 -22.29 23.74 -6.01
C THR A 345 -23.71 23.67 -5.48
N HIS A 346 -24.02 22.60 -4.75
CA HIS A 346 -25.29 22.42 -4.06
C HIS A 346 -25.03 22.00 -2.63
N GLY A 347 -25.61 22.73 -1.68
CA GLY A 347 -25.55 22.40 -0.26
C GLY A 347 -26.85 21.75 0.19
N LEU A 348 -26.74 20.56 0.78
CA LEU A 348 -27.82 19.86 1.45
C LEU A 348 -27.56 19.86 2.96
N PHE A 349 -28.51 20.43 3.71
CA PHE A 349 -28.44 20.59 5.15
C PHE A 349 -29.57 19.77 5.76
N VAL A 350 -29.20 18.71 6.47
CA VAL A 350 -30.14 17.75 7.06
C VAL A 350 -29.80 17.49 8.53
N VAL A 351 -30.79 17.15 9.33
CA VAL A 351 -30.62 16.73 10.72
C VAL A 351 -31.08 15.28 10.83
N PRO A 352 -30.19 14.33 11.15
CA PRO A 352 -30.58 12.95 11.37
C PRO A 352 -31.38 12.81 12.67
N GLN A 353 -32.51 12.11 12.59
CA GLN A 353 -33.39 11.85 13.73
C GLN A 353 -33.03 10.54 14.45
N ASP A 354 -32.51 9.56 13.70
CA ASP A 354 -32.10 8.27 14.24
C ASP A 354 -30.58 8.14 14.30
N TYR A 355 -30.09 7.31 15.23
CA TYR A 355 -28.69 6.93 15.36
C TYR A 355 -28.45 5.54 14.78
N GLY A 356 -27.23 5.24 14.33
CA GLY A 356 -26.88 3.94 13.75
C GLY A 356 -26.05 4.06 12.48
N ARG A 357 -25.82 2.93 11.81
CA ARG A 357 -25.17 2.91 10.49
C ARG A 357 -26.19 3.30 9.44
N MET A 358 -25.87 4.32 8.65
CA MET A 358 -26.68 4.73 7.52
C MET A 358 -25.86 4.77 6.25
N ASN A 359 -26.53 4.58 5.13
CA ASN A 359 -25.91 4.62 3.81
C ASN A 359 -25.69 6.08 3.40
N PHE A 360 -24.45 6.41 3.06
CA PHE A 360 -24.07 7.73 2.52
C PHE A 360 -23.56 7.63 1.09
N THR A 361 -24.11 6.67 0.35
CA THR A 361 -23.67 6.29 -0.99
C THR A 361 -23.67 7.45 -1.99
N ALA A 362 -23.12 7.21 -3.19
CA ALA A 362 -23.03 8.23 -4.21
C ALA A 362 -24.41 8.74 -4.66
N ALA A 363 -24.51 10.04 -4.90
CA ALA A 363 -25.66 10.63 -5.57
C ALA A 363 -25.59 10.35 -7.07
N GLU A 364 -26.75 10.13 -7.70
CA GLU A 364 -26.87 9.95 -9.15
C GLU A 364 -26.99 11.31 -9.83
N ILE A 365 -26.29 11.49 -10.95
CA ILE A 365 -26.35 12.69 -11.79
C ILE A 365 -26.77 12.26 -13.19
N THR A 366 -27.85 12.82 -13.69
CA THR A 366 -28.31 12.60 -15.08
C THR A 366 -28.21 13.90 -15.87
N TYR A 367 -27.70 13.85 -17.09
CA TYR A 367 -27.56 15.04 -17.93
C TYR A 367 -27.53 14.68 -19.43
N HIS A 368 -27.73 15.68 -20.28
CA HIS A 368 -27.66 15.57 -21.74
C HIS A 368 -26.39 16.24 -22.26
N SER A 369 -25.75 15.63 -23.25
CA SER A 369 -24.55 16.17 -23.92
C SER A 369 -24.94 16.88 -25.21
N GLY A 370 -24.68 18.19 -25.29
CA GLY A 370 -24.93 18.99 -26.49
C GLY A 370 -26.37 19.51 -26.58
N GLU A 371 -26.60 20.44 -27.51
CA GLU A 371 -27.89 21.13 -27.72
C GLU A 371 -28.92 20.24 -28.44
N GLU A 372 -28.45 19.29 -29.24
CA GLU A 372 -29.28 18.18 -29.73
C GLU A 372 -29.42 17.15 -28.61
N ASN A 373 -30.62 17.02 -28.06
CA ASN A 373 -31.02 16.24 -26.88
C ASN A 373 -30.82 14.70 -27.01
N THR A 374 -29.80 14.23 -27.71
CA THR A 374 -29.71 12.89 -28.31
C THR A 374 -29.12 11.81 -27.38
N LYS A 375 -28.33 12.17 -26.36
CA LYS A 375 -27.73 11.18 -25.42
C LYS A 375 -27.85 11.60 -23.96
N ARG A 376 -28.68 10.86 -23.20
CA ARG A 376 -28.75 10.95 -21.73
C ARG A 376 -27.59 10.17 -21.11
N ARG A 377 -26.77 10.84 -20.31
CA ARG A 377 -25.66 10.25 -19.57
C ARG A 377 -25.97 10.19 -18.09
N LYS A 378 -25.42 9.18 -17.43
CA LYS A 378 -25.46 8.98 -15.98
C LYS A 378 -24.04 9.11 -15.42
N GLY A 379 -23.90 9.82 -14.32
CA GLY A 379 -22.70 9.94 -13.53
C GLY A 379 -23.02 9.73 -12.05
N TYR A 380 -21.99 9.52 -11.25
CA TYR A 380 -22.11 9.33 -9.81
C TYR A 380 -21.10 10.23 -9.10
N THR A 381 -21.44 10.71 -7.92
CA THR A 381 -20.50 11.44 -7.07
C THR A 381 -19.47 10.51 -6.44
N THR A 382 -18.40 11.08 -5.89
CA THR A 382 -17.45 10.34 -5.04
C THR A 382 -18.17 9.57 -3.92
N ILE A 383 -17.69 8.36 -3.66
CA ILE A 383 -18.33 7.41 -2.76
C ILE A 383 -17.82 7.64 -1.34
N LYS A 384 -18.73 7.90 -0.41
CA LYS A 384 -18.58 7.49 0.99
C LYS A 384 -19.53 6.31 1.17
N GLY A 385 -19.06 5.23 1.78
CA GLY A 385 -19.86 4.01 1.96
C GLY A 385 -20.92 4.17 3.04
N GLU A 386 -20.84 3.34 4.07
CA GLU A 386 -21.63 3.49 5.29
C GLU A 386 -20.94 4.45 6.26
N GLU A 387 -21.70 5.34 6.90
CA GLU A 387 -21.22 6.20 7.98
C GLU A 387 -22.05 5.93 9.24
N VAL A 388 -21.41 6.06 10.40
CA VAL A 388 -22.09 5.90 11.69
C VAL A 388 -22.62 7.26 12.15
N ILE A 389 -23.93 7.35 12.32
CA ILE A 389 -24.55 8.46 13.02
C ILE A 389 -24.49 8.16 14.51
N TYR A 390 -23.71 8.96 15.24
CA TYR A 390 -23.56 8.83 16.67
C TYR A 390 -24.82 9.28 17.39
N ARG A 391 -25.17 8.56 18.46
CA ARG A 391 -26.14 9.05 19.44
C ARG A 391 -25.53 10.26 20.16
N LEU A 392 -26.32 11.30 20.40
CA LEU A 392 -25.84 12.55 21.01
C LEU A 392 -25.05 12.31 22.31
N LYS A 393 -25.58 11.50 23.23
CA LYS A 393 -24.92 11.16 24.49
C LYS A 393 -23.55 10.47 24.33
N ASP A 394 -23.41 9.63 23.32
CA ASP A 394 -22.14 8.93 23.06
C ASP A 394 -21.11 9.83 22.39
N TYR A 395 -21.58 10.76 21.55
CA TYR A 395 -20.75 11.82 20.99
C TYR A 395 -20.22 12.73 22.09
N ASP A 396 -21.10 13.24 22.96
CA ASP A 396 -20.73 14.19 24.01
C ASP A 396 -19.69 13.56 24.97
N ARG A 397 -19.88 12.29 25.34
CA ARG A 397 -18.91 11.55 26.16
C ARG A 397 -17.51 11.45 25.52
N ARG A 398 -17.43 11.23 24.20
CA ARG A 398 -16.17 10.89 23.52
C ARG A 398 -15.44 12.08 22.93
N PHE A 399 -16.18 13.07 22.44
CA PHE A 399 -15.67 14.09 21.53
C PHE A 399 -15.99 15.52 21.97
N GLU A 400 -16.90 15.71 22.92
CA GLU A 400 -17.13 17.05 23.46
C GLU A 400 -15.88 17.52 24.22
N GLN A 401 -15.59 18.81 24.05
CA GLN A 401 -14.44 19.41 24.70
C GLN A 401 -14.82 19.65 26.16
N HIS A 402 -14.33 18.78 27.05
CA HIS A 402 -14.55 18.82 28.50
C HIS A 402 -13.82 19.98 29.20
N TYR A 403 -13.93 21.21 28.69
CA TYR A 403 -13.24 22.37 29.24
C TYR A 403 -13.57 22.60 30.72
N GLY A 404 -14.81 22.33 31.13
CA GLY A 404 -15.21 22.40 32.54
C GLY A 404 -14.42 21.46 33.43
N ASP A 405 -14.26 20.19 33.02
CA ASP A 405 -13.51 19.19 33.78
C ASP A 405 -12.02 19.53 33.82
N TRP A 406 -11.45 20.02 32.71
CA TRP A 406 -10.05 20.48 32.68
C TRP A 406 -9.81 21.69 33.58
N ILE A 407 -10.74 22.66 33.62
CA ILE A 407 -10.65 23.80 34.54
C ILE A 407 -10.69 23.31 35.99
N LEU A 408 -11.62 22.41 36.33
CA LEU A 408 -11.73 21.85 37.68
C LEU A 408 -10.46 21.07 38.08
N PHE A 409 -9.93 20.25 37.17
CA PHE A 409 -8.70 19.48 37.36
C PHE A 409 -7.49 20.39 37.59
N VAL A 410 -7.35 21.46 36.80
CA VAL A 410 -6.29 22.47 36.98
C VAL A 410 -6.44 23.15 38.34
N LEU A 411 -7.66 23.51 38.75
CA LEU A 411 -7.95 24.12 40.05
C LEU A 411 -7.59 23.20 41.23
N MET A 412 -7.83 21.89 41.10
CA MET A 412 -7.50 20.90 42.13
C MET A 412 -6.00 20.64 42.26
N ILE A 413 -5.25 20.68 41.16
CA ILE A 413 -3.81 20.39 41.16
C ILE A 413 -2.99 21.63 41.52
N LEU A 414 -3.46 22.83 41.16
CA LEU A 414 -2.75 24.08 41.40
C LEU A 414 -2.14 24.21 42.81
N PRO A 415 -2.85 23.93 43.92
CA PRO A 415 -2.30 24.04 45.27
C PRO A 415 -1.13 23.09 45.51
N SER A 416 -1.23 21.84 45.05
CA SER A 416 -0.20 20.81 45.22
C SER A 416 1.10 21.11 44.45
N LEU A 417 1.03 21.87 43.35
CA LEU A 417 2.21 22.30 42.58
C LEU A 417 2.74 23.66 43.05
N LEU A 418 1.85 24.63 43.27
CA LEU A 418 2.25 26.02 43.57
C LEU A 418 2.74 26.19 45.00
N VAL A 419 2.18 25.47 45.98
CA VAL A 419 2.62 25.62 47.38
C VAL A 419 4.06 25.13 47.57
N PRO A 420 4.46 23.92 47.11
CA PRO A 420 5.86 23.50 47.17
C PRO A 420 6.79 24.38 46.35
N ALA A 421 6.37 24.83 45.16
CA ALA A 421 7.17 25.72 44.32
C ALA A 421 7.40 27.09 44.99
N MET A 422 6.38 27.68 45.62
CA MET A 422 6.51 28.92 46.39
C MET A 422 7.42 28.74 47.61
N LEU A 423 7.27 27.64 48.34
CA LEU A 423 8.14 27.32 49.48
C LEU A 423 9.61 27.15 49.03
N TRP A 424 9.84 26.48 47.90
CA TRP A 424 11.16 26.32 47.31
C TRP A 424 11.76 27.66 46.86
N LEU A 425 10.99 28.51 46.17
CA LEU A 425 11.42 29.85 45.76
C LEU A 425 11.79 30.73 46.96
N LYS A 426 10.97 30.70 48.02
CA LYS A 426 11.23 31.43 49.26
C LYS A 426 12.47 30.92 49.98
N SER A 427 12.68 29.59 50.00
CA SER A 427 13.88 28.96 50.54
C SER A 427 15.12 29.36 49.73
N ARG A 428 15.06 29.30 48.40
CA ARG A 428 16.16 29.68 47.52
C ARG A 428 16.54 31.15 47.66
N GLN A 429 15.58 32.07 47.85
CA GLN A 429 15.89 33.47 48.13
C GLN A 429 16.56 33.65 49.50
N LYS A 430 16.16 32.86 50.50
CA LYS A 430 16.67 32.97 51.87
C LYS A 430 18.06 32.32 52.07
N TYR A 431 18.36 31.25 51.33
CA TYR A 431 19.57 30.45 51.50
C TYR A 431 20.47 30.40 50.26
N GLY A 432 20.06 31.02 49.15
CA GLY A 432 20.80 31.00 47.88
C GLY A 432 22.02 31.91 47.82
N THR A 433 22.24 32.76 48.82
CA THR A 433 23.44 33.60 48.95
C THR A 433 24.17 33.28 50.26
N ALA A 434 24.91 32.17 50.29
CA ALA A 434 26.00 32.00 51.25
C ALA A 434 27.30 32.55 50.63
N PRO A 435 28.06 33.42 51.32
CA PRO A 435 29.21 34.11 50.73
C PRO A 435 30.42 33.18 50.57
N ALA A 436 31.08 33.29 49.41
CA ALA A 436 32.30 32.59 49.02
C ALA A 436 33.57 32.97 49.85
N GLN A 437 33.44 33.34 51.13
CA GLN A 437 34.53 33.90 51.94
C GLN A 437 35.18 32.93 52.93
N VAL A 438 34.69 31.70 53.11
CA VAL A 438 35.25 30.77 54.11
C VAL A 438 36.49 29.99 53.61
N TYR A 439 36.75 29.92 52.30
CA TYR A 439 37.87 29.13 51.77
C TYR A 439 39.23 29.85 51.66
N LYS A 440 39.32 31.15 52.00
CA LYS A 440 40.57 31.94 51.84
C LYS A 440 41.44 32.09 53.11
N LYS A 441 41.05 31.54 54.26
CA LYS A 441 41.75 31.75 55.55
C LYS A 441 42.53 30.54 56.10
N ARG A 442 42.93 29.60 55.23
CA ARG A 442 43.72 28.40 55.63
C ARG A 442 45.04 28.22 54.86
N LYS A 443 45.55 29.28 54.23
CA LYS A 443 46.90 29.33 53.62
C LYS A 443 47.54 30.68 53.93
N GLU A 444 47.90 30.89 55.19
CA GLU A 444 49.03 31.73 55.62
C GLU A 444 49.66 31.05 56.83
#